data_AF-A0A821L5N4-F1
#
_entry.id   AF-A0A821L5N4-F1
#
_cell.length_a   1.000
_cell.length_b   1.000
_cell.length_c   1.000
_cell.angle_alpha   90.00
_cell.angle_beta   90.00
_cell.angle_gamma   90.00
#
_symmetry.space_group_name_H-M   'P 1'
#
loop_
_entity.id
_entity.type
_entity.pdbx_description
1 polymer ?
#
loop_
_entity_poly.entity_id
_entity_poly.type
_entity_poly.pdbx_seq_one_letter_code
_entity_poly.pdbx_strand_id
1 'polypeptide(L)'
;MERALHFANDNKWDEFKNESSHIPYSKWIPSENMSWLILELEMNITIRDIQIRVANHMIKPNLTTNNSTVQSIVMQMNMGEGKTSVILPMLCVSLSSSNSSLVRIIVLKFLFPTNHQSLRYKLGGLLNRRIFPCVCRRDLNFTNEQINRIENRFKRSIR
;
A
#
# COMPACT_ATOMS: atom_id res chain seq x y z
N MET A 1 -6.06 19.97 -9.95
CA MET A 1 -5.92 20.94 -11.07
C MET A 1 -4.50 21.51 -11.16
N GLU A 2 -3.88 21.98 -10.07
CA GLU A 2 -2.52 22.54 -10.10
C GLU A 2 -1.45 21.58 -10.66
N ARG A 3 -1.51 20.29 -10.35
CA ARG A 3 -0.60 19.28 -10.94
C ARG A 3 -0.73 19.12 -12.45
N ALA A 4 -1.96 19.09 -12.96
CA ALA A 4 -2.20 19.02 -14.40
C ALA A 4 -1.65 20.29 -15.08
N LEU A 5 -1.85 21.46 -14.47
CA LEU A 5 -1.27 22.72 -14.95
C LEU A 5 0.28 22.68 -14.94
N HIS A 6 0.90 22.05 -13.95
CA HIS A 6 2.35 21.83 -13.93
C HIS A 6 2.83 20.99 -15.12
N PHE A 7 2.15 19.90 -15.47
CA PHE A 7 2.52 19.09 -16.65
C PHE A 7 2.33 19.83 -17.98
N ALA A 8 1.31 20.68 -18.05
CA ALA A 8 1.11 21.56 -19.20
C ALA A 8 2.26 22.58 -19.34
N ASN A 9 2.74 23.14 -18.23
CA ASN A 9 3.89 24.06 -18.23
C ASN A 9 5.20 23.37 -18.62
N ASP A 10 5.36 22.08 -18.30
CA ASP A 10 6.55 21.28 -18.66
C ASP A 10 6.50 20.68 -20.08
N ASN A 11 5.52 21.06 -20.91
CA ASN A 11 5.27 20.49 -22.26
C ASN A 11 5.00 18.97 -22.29
N LYS A 12 4.58 18.37 -21.17
CA LYS A 12 4.29 16.93 -21.08
C LYS A 12 2.80 16.63 -21.32
N TRP A 13 2.39 16.75 -22.58
CA TRP A 13 0.98 16.66 -22.98
C TRP A 13 0.34 15.28 -22.77
N ASP A 14 1.10 14.19 -22.87
CA ASP A 14 0.56 12.84 -22.65
C ASP A 14 0.26 12.60 -21.16
N GLU A 15 1.12 13.09 -20.27
CA GLU A 15 0.90 13.06 -18.82
C GLU A 15 -0.27 13.96 -18.42
N PHE A 16 -0.39 15.15 -19.03
CA PHE A 16 -1.55 16.03 -18.84
C PHE A 16 -2.87 15.35 -19.22
N LYS A 17 -2.95 14.74 -20.41
CA LYS A 17 -4.16 14.03 -20.85
C LYS A 17 -4.51 12.87 -19.93
N ASN A 18 -3.50 12.13 -19.49
CA ASN A 18 -3.70 11.02 -18.57
C ASN A 18 -4.15 11.50 -17.18
N GLU A 19 -3.62 12.60 -16.67
CA GLU A 19 -4.06 13.15 -15.38
C GLU A 19 -5.45 13.79 -15.48
N SER A 20 -5.74 14.49 -16.58
CA SER A 20 -7.03 15.14 -16.83
C SER A 20 -8.18 14.16 -17.08
N SER A 21 -7.90 12.93 -17.49
CA SER A 21 -8.93 11.91 -17.71
C SER A 21 -9.44 11.30 -16.40
N HIS A 22 -8.71 11.46 -15.29
CA HIS A 22 -9.09 10.93 -13.99
C HIS A 22 -9.73 12.03 -13.15
N ILE A 23 -11.01 11.84 -12.81
CA ILE A 23 -11.73 12.74 -11.91
C ILE A 23 -11.36 12.38 -10.48
N PRO A 24 -10.67 13.27 -9.73
CA PRO A 24 -10.32 12.99 -8.35
C PRO A 24 -11.58 12.82 -7.48
N TYR A 25 -11.49 11.97 -6.46
CA TYR A 25 -12.54 11.76 -5.45
C TYR A 25 -13.89 11.25 -5.99
N SER A 26 -13.94 10.66 -7.19
CA SER A 26 -15.19 10.13 -7.75
C SER A 26 -15.68 8.85 -7.05
N LYS A 27 -14.74 8.03 -6.55
CA LYS A 27 -15.00 6.69 -5.97
C LYS A 27 -14.79 6.59 -4.47
N TRP A 28 -14.38 7.67 -3.82
CA TRP A 28 -14.14 7.68 -2.37
C TRP A 28 -14.23 9.11 -1.84
N ILE A 29 -14.56 9.22 -0.56
CA ILE A 29 -14.72 10.51 0.11
C ILE A 29 -13.50 10.73 1.03
N PRO A 30 -12.73 11.83 0.86
CA PRO A 30 -11.55 12.11 1.68
C PRO A 30 -11.81 12.11 3.19
N SER A 31 -12.98 12.58 3.63
CA SER A 31 -13.36 12.60 5.04
C SER A 31 -13.57 11.21 5.64
N GLU A 32 -13.94 10.22 4.83
CA GLU A 32 -14.13 8.83 5.30
C GLU A 32 -12.81 8.07 5.42
N ASN A 33 -11.77 8.49 4.68
CA ASN A 33 -10.49 7.82 4.67
C ASN A 33 -9.31 8.80 4.64
N MET A 34 -9.11 9.50 5.75
CA MET A 34 -8.03 10.49 5.93
C MET A 34 -6.64 9.90 5.61
N SER A 35 -6.44 8.63 5.92
CA SER A 35 -5.22 7.88 5.62
C SER A 35 -4.85 7.90 4.12
N TRP A 36 -5.82 7.75 3.23
CA TRP A 36 -5.59 7.79 1.78
C TRP A 36 -5.34 9.22 1.30
N LEU A 37 -5.98 10.20 1.90
CA LEU A 37 -5.74 11.62 1.59
C LEU A 37 -4.30 12.01 1.95
N ILE A 38 -3.84 11.63 3.15
CA ILE A 38 -2.47 11.89 3.56
C ILE A 38 -1.48 11.21 2.62
N LEU A 39 -1.73 9.96 2.23
CA LEU A 39 -0.89 9.25 1.26
C LEU A 39 -0.84 9.99 -0.09
N GLU A 40 -1.98 10.49 -0.56
CA GLU A 40 -2.08 11.26 -1.81
C GLU A 40 -1.21 12.52 -1.78
N LEU A 41 -1.24 13.24 -0.65
CA LEU A 41 -0.44 14.43 -0.40
C LEU A 41 1.05 14.12 -0.28
N GLU A 42 1.41 13.12 0.54
CA GLU A 42 2.81 12.69 0.76
C GLU A 42 3.49 12.28 -0.56
N MET A 43 2.73 11.58 -1.42
CA MET A 43 3.25 11.09 -2.69
C MET A 43 3.13 12.10 -3.84
N ASN A 44 2.38 13.18 -3.64
CA ASN A 44 2.03 14.15 -4.68
C ASN A 44 1.44 13.50 -5.96
N ILE A 45 0.52 12.55 -5.79
CA ILE A 45 -0.17 11.85 -6.90
C ILE A 45 -1.69 12.04 -6.82
N THR A 46 -2.45 11.73 -7.86
CA THR A 46 -3.91 11.52 -7.75
C THR A 46 -4.19 10.02 -7.69
N ILE A 47 -4.93 9.55 -6.67
CA ILE A 47 -5.31 8.13 -6.60
C ILE A 47 -6.40 7.84 -7.64
N ARG A 48 -6.15 6.86 -8.51
CA ARG A 48 -7.04 6.52 -9.64
C ARG A 48 -8.17 5.58 -9.22
N ASP A 49 -9.30 5.67 -9.91
CA ASP A 49 -10.49 4.84 -9.69
C ASP A 49 -10.19 3.33 -9.69
N ILE A 50 -9.34 2.85 -10.60
CA ILE A 50 -8.96 1.43 -10.66
C ILE A 50 -8.18 1.00 -9.41
N GLN A 51 -7.30 1.87 -8.90
CA GLN A 51 -6.52 1.60 -7.69
C GLN A 51 -7.43 1.53 -6.47
N ILE A 52 -8.41 2.44 -6.37
CA ILE A 52 -9.43 2.45 -5.31
C ILE A 52 -10.26 1.17 -5.36
N ARG A 53 -10.72 0.78 -6.55
CA ARG A 53 -11.55 -0.43 -6.74
C ARG A 53 -10.79 -1.68 -6.29
N VAL A 54 -9.54 -1.83 -6.73
CA VAL A 54 -8.70 -2.97 -6.35
C VAL A 54 -8.40 -2.96 -4.85
N ALA A 55 -8.06 -1.79 -4.28
CA ALA A 55 -7.78 -1.66 -2.85
C ALA A 55 -9.01 -2.05 -2.00
N ASN A 56 -10.19 -1.51 -2.33
CA ASN A 56 -11.43 -1.83 -1.62
C ASN A 56 -11.77 -3.32 -1.71
N HIS A 57 -11.62 -3.94 -2.89
CA HIS A 57 -11.88 -5.37 -3.05
C HIS A 57 -10.91 -6.24 -2.23
N MET A 58 -9.65 -5.82 -2.08
CA MET A 58 -8.66 -6.52 -1.26
C MET A 58 -8.86 -6.29 0.25
N ILE A 59 -9.38 -5.13 0.67
CA ILE A 59 -9.68 -4.83 2.09
C ILE A 59 -10.97 -5.51 2.53
N LYS A 60 -12.01 -5.46 1.69
CA LYS A 60 -13.32 -6.05 1.91
C LYS A 60 -13.69 -6.88 0.68
N PRO A 61 -13.29 -8.15 0.60
CA PRO A 61 -13.80 -9.04 -0.44
C PRO A 61 -15.32 -9.06 -0.39
N ASN A 62 -15.97 -8.89 -1.54
CA ASN A 62 -17.41 -9.06 -1.65
C ASN A 62 -17.73 -10.54 -1.49
N LEU A 63 -18.09 -10.98 -0.29
CA LEU A 63 -18.57 -12.34 -0.06
C LEU A 63 -20.02 -12.44 -0.51
N THR A 64 -20.24 -13.06 -1.67
CA THR A 64 -21.50 -13.73 -1.94
C THR A 64 -21.37 -15.16 -1.43
N THR A 65 -22.24 -15.51 -0.46
CA THR A 65 -22.70 -16.88 -0.19
C THR A 65 -21.93 -17.71 0.86
N ASN A 66 -22.47 -17.70 2.08
CA ASN A 66 -22.67 -18.83 3.00
C ASN A 66 -21.50 -19.60 3.63
N ASN A 67 -20.23 -19.22 3.49
CA ASN A 67 -19.18 -19.85 4.31
C ASN A 67 -18.14 -18.84 4.78
N SER A 68 -18.00 -18.75 6.10
CA SER A 68 -17.07 -17.90 6.86
C SER A 68 -15.61 -18.34 6.71
N THR A 69 -15.16 -18.58 5.48
CA THR A 69 -13.79 -19.02 5.20
C THR A 69 -13.00 -17.83 4.68
N VAL A 70 -11.89 -17.50 5.34
CA VAL A 70 -10.91 -16.53 4.87
C VAL A 70 -10.42 -16.98 3.50
N GLN A 71 -10.82 -16.28 2.43
CA GLN A 71 -10.44 -16.62 1.06
C GLN A 71 -9.19 -15.85 0.63
N SER A 72 -8.24 -16.55 0.02
CA SER A 72 -7.11 -15.94 -0.68
C SER A 72 -7.60 -15.30 -1.97
N ILE A 73 -7.23 -14.04 -2.21
CA ILE A 73 -7.63 -13.29 -3.40
C ILE A 73 -6.41 -13.10 -4.30
N VAL A 74 -6.57 -13.35 -5.59
CA VAL A 74 -5.56 -13.05 -6.62
C VAL A 74 -6.07 -11.89 -7.46
N MET A 75 -5.28 -10.83 -7.57
CA MET A 75 -5.61 -9.64 -8.37
C MET A 75 -4.56 -9.45 -9.45
N GLN A 76 -4.99 -9.09 -10.67
CA GLN A 76 -4.12 -8.75 -11.78
C GLN A 76 -4.41 -7.32 -12.25
N MET A 77 -3.35 -6.61 -12.63
CA MET A 77 -3.41 -5.25 -13.16
C MET A 77 -2.39 -5.09 -14.29
N ASN A 78 -2.55 -4.06 -15.12
CA ASN A 78 -1.60 -3.75 -16.19
C ASN A 78 -0.33 -3.10 -15.64
N MET A 79 0.77 -3.26 -16.37
CA MET A 79 2.04 -2.62 -16.01
C MET A 79 1.89 -1.09 -16.02
N GLY A 80 2.57 -0.41 -15.11
CA GLY A 80 2.47 1.05 -14.97
C GLY A 80 1.24 1.59 -14.23
N GLU A 81 0.27 0.74 -13.87
CA GLU A 81 -0.94 1.20 -13.13
C GLU A 81 -0.71 1.44 -11.62
N GLY A 82 0.51 1.28 -11.14
CA GLY A 82 0.87 1.61 -9.76
C GLY A 82 0.53 0.53 -8.72
N LYS A 83 0.57 -0.75 -9.11
CA LYS A 83 0.37 -1.92 -8.21
C LYS A 83 1.14 -1.81 -6.88
N THR A 84 2.46 -1.76 -6.99
CA THR A 84 3.35 -1.72 -5.81
C THR A 84 3.56 -0.29 -5.31
N SER A 85 3.47 0.69 -6.21
CA SER A 85 3.76 2.07 -5.86
C SER A 85 2.62 2.79 -5.15
N VAL A 86 1.36 2.43 -5.40
CA VAL A 86 0.18 3.13 -4.86
C VAL A 86 -0.72 2.19 -4.05
N ILE A 87 -1.16 1.07 -4.64
CA ILE A 87 -2.12 0.17 -3.99
C ILE A 87 -1.51 -0.49 -2.75
N LEU A 88 -0.27 -0.96 -2.83
CA LEU A 88 0.38 -1.58 -1.68
C LEU A 88 0.45 -0.64 -0.45
N PRO A 89 0.93 0.61 -0.55
CA PRO A 89 0.80 1.59 0.52
C PRO A 89 -0.64 1.81 1.01
N MET A 90 -1.62 1.95 0.10
CA MET A 90 -3.04 2.11 0.48
C MET A 90 -3.53 0.96 1.36
N LEU A 91 -3.21 -0.29 0.97
CA LEU A 91 -3.56 -1.49 1.73
C LEU A 91 -2.87 -1.51 3.09
N CYS A 92 -1.60 -1.14 3.14
CA CYS A 92 -0.84 -1.12 4.39
C CYS A 92 -1.51 -0.20 5.40
N VAL A 93 -1.86 1.03 5.01
CA VAL A 93 -2.46 1.99 5.93
C VAL A 93 -3.87 1.56 6.34
N SER A 94 -4.69 1.08 5.40
CA SER A 94 -6.05 0.65 5.72
C SER A 94 -6.09 -0.57 6.64
N LEU A 95 -5.24 -1.58 6.39
CA LEU A 95 -5.23 -2.82 7.15
C LEU A 95 -4.47 -2.71 8.49
N SER A 96 -3.53 -1.77 8.63
CA SER A 96 -2.80 -1.50 9.88
C SER A 96 -3.47 -0.48 10.80
N SER A 97 -4.77 -0.21 10.58
CA SER A 97 -5.53 0.78 11.35
C SER A 97 -5.75 0.37 12.81
N SER A 98 -5.74 -0.93 13.12
CA SER A 98 -5.91 -1.44 14.49
C SER A 98 -4.57 -1.79 15.12
N ASN A 99 -4.43 -1.56 16.43
CA ASN A 99 -3.28 -2.01 17.24
C ASN A 99 -3.20 -3.54 17.41
N SER A 100 -3.98 -4.31 16.65
CA SER A 100 -3.99 -5.77 16.66
C SER A 100 -3.65 -6.40 15.32
N SER A 101 -3.50 -5.60 14.25
CA SER A 101 -3.26 -6.11 12.90
C SER A 101 -1.86 -5.75 12.41
N LEU A 102 -1.14 -6.76 11.89
CA LEU A 102 0.17 -6.59 11.28
C LEU A 102 0.09 -6.98 9.80
N VAL A 103 0.44 -6.04 8.92
CA VAL A 103 0.46 -6.26 7.48
C VAL A 103 1.83 -6.81 7.09
N ARG A 104 1.85 -8.02 6.50
CA ARG A 104 3.08 -8.64 5.99
C ARG A 104 3.15 -8.50 4.48
N ILE A 105 4.26 -7.94 4.00
CA ILE A 105 4.55 -7.80 2.58
C ILE A 105 5.68 -8.76 2.23
N ILE A 106 5.45 -9.65 1.27
CA ILE A 106 6.44 -10.60 0.79
C ILE A 106 6.86 -10.17 -0.62
N VAL A 107 8.17 -10.03 -0.81
CA VAL A 107 8.76 -9.62 -2.09
C VAL A 107 9.94 -10.52 -2.43
N LEU A 108 10.28 -10.59 -3.72
CA LEU A 108 11.49 -11.25 -4.18
C LEU A 108 12.73 -10.53 -3.63
N LYS A 109 13.79 -11.28 -3.33
CA LYS A 109 15.02 -10.77 -2.70
C LYS A 109 15.61 -9.55 -3.43
N PHE A 110 15.63 -9.57 -4.77
CA PHE A 110 16.19 -8.48 -5.57
C PHE A 110 15.31 -7.20 -5.55
N LEU A 111 14.01 -7.34 -5.34
CA LEU A 111 13.07 -6.20 -5.24
C LEU A 111 13.02 -5.61 -3.84
N PHE A 112 13.59 -6.29 -2.85
CA PHE A 112 13.49 -5.89 -1.45
C PHE A 112 14.08 -4.50 -1.17
N PRO A 113 15.32 -4.16 -1.59
CA PRO A 113 15.90 -2.85 -1.28
C PRO A 113 15.04 -1.70 -1.84
N THR A 114 14.64 -1.80 -3.11
CA THR A 114 13.83 -0.79 -3.79
C THR A 114 12.45 -0.63 -3.15
N ASN A 115 11.76 -1.73 -2.85
CA ASN A 115 10.44 -1.68 -2.22
C ASN A 115 10.51 -1.19 -0.77
N HIS A 116 11.53 -1.62 -0.02
CA HIS A 116 11.72 -1.18 1.36
C HIS A 116 11.97 0.32 1.45
N GLN A 117 12.84 0.87 0.60
CA GLN A 117 13.09 2.31 0.54
C GLN A 117 11.83 3.08 0.10
N SER A 118 11.14 2.62 -0.94
CA SER A 118 9.91 3.23 -1.45
C SER A 118 8.80 3.26 -0.39
N LEU A 119 8.59 2.14 0.32
CA LEU A 119 7.60 2.07 1.38
C LEU A 119 7.98 2.95 2.57
N ARG A 120 9.27 2.99 2.95
CA ARG A 120 9.75 3.87 4.05
C ARG A 120 9.50 5.34 3.76
N TYR A 121 9.74 5.76 2.51
CA TYR A 121 9.44 7.13 2.10
C TYR A 121 7.94 7.43 2.21
N LYS A 122 7.09 6.55 1.65
CA LYS A 122 5.64 6.79 1.55
C LYS A 122 4.88 6.68 2.86
N LEU A 123 5.31 5.78 3.73
CA LEU A 123 4.59 5.45 4.95
C LEU A 123 5.24 6.07 6.20
N GLY A 124 6.53 6.39 6.13
CA GLY A 124 7.30 6.91 7.27
C GLY A 124 7.21 8.43 7.47
N GLY A 125 6.68 9.18 6.49
CA GLY A 125 6.45 10.63 6.58
C GLY A 125 5.21 10.96 7.41
N LEU A 126 4.24 11.67 6.83
CA LEU A 126 3.03 12.13 7.53
C LEU A 126 2.19 11.00 8.14
N LEU A 127 2.23 9.81 7.54
CA LEU A 127 1.53 8.63 8.04
C LEU A 127 2.20 7.99 9.27
N ASN A 128 3.47 8.33 9.54
CA ASN A 128 4.27 7.87 10.68
C ASN A 128 4.17 6.36 10.95
N ARG A 129 4.15 5.53 9.90
CA ARG A 129 4.10 4.07 9.99
C ARG A 129 5.51 3.50 9.88
N ARG A 130 5.89 2.71 10.88
CA ARG A 130 7.19 2.02 10.92
C ARG A 130 7.15 0.77 10.07
N ILE A 131 8.20 0.58 9.26
CA ILE A 131 8.39 -0.63 8.45
C ILE A 131 9.54 -1.42 9.02
N PHE A 132 9.28 -2.69 9.32
CA PHE A 132 10.27 -3.60 9.88
C PHE A 132 10.70 -4.61 8.82
N PRO A 133 12.00 -4.63 8.46
CA PRO A 133 12.49 -5.65 7.56
C PRO A 133 12.51 -7.00 8.29
N CYS A 134 12.02 -8.04 7.63
CA CYS A 134 12.09 -9.42 8.10
C CYS A 134 12.75 -10.26 7.02
N VAL A 135 13.93 -10.82 7.32
CA VAL A 135 14.65 -11.69 6.39
C VAL A 135 14.43 -13.12 6.83
N CYS A 136 13.79 -13.92 5.98
CA CYS A 136 13.66 -15.36 6.16
C CYS A 136 14.58 -16.04 5.16
N ARG A 137 15.55 -16.81 5.66
CA ARG A 137 16.38 -17.70 4.84
C ARG A 137 15.94 -19.14 5.09
N ARG A 138 16.00 -19.98 4.05
CA ARG A 138 15.58 -21.39 4.13
C ARG A 138 16.51 -22.25 4.99
N ASP A 139 17.74 -21.79 5.21
CA ASP A 139 18.78 -22.40 6.05
C ASP A 139 18.72 -21.93 7.51
N LEU A 140 17.69 -21.18 7.92
CA LEU A 140 17.50 -20.79 9.32
C LEU A 140 17.00 -21.98 10.13
N ASN A 141 17.88 -22.53 10.96
CA ASN A 141 17.50 -23.48 12.01
C ASN A 141 16.85 -22.71 13.17
N PHE A 142 15.52 -22.81 13.29
CA PHE A 142 14.77 -22.13 14.34
C PHE A 142 15.08 -22.72 15.72
N THR A 143 16.04 -22.13 16.43
CA THR A 143 16.23 -22.37 17.86
C THR A 143 15.18 -21.59 18.66
N ASN A 144 14.78 -22.10 19.84
CA ASN A 144 13.84 -21.43 20.74
C ASN A 144 14.21 -19.96 21.03
N GLU A 145 15.50 -19.66 21.16
CA GLU A 145 15.99 -18.30 21.35
C GLU A 145 15.71 -17.39 20.13
N GLN A 146 15.89 -17.90 18.91
CA GLN A 146 15.60 -17.14 17.68
C GLN A 146 14.11 -16.89 17.51
N ILE A 147 13.26 -17.88 17.84
CA ILE A 147 11.81 -17.72 17.83
C ILE A 147 11.40 -16.62 18.80
N ASN A 148 11.90 -16.63 20.04
CA ASN A 148 11.63 -15.59 21.03
C ASN A 148 12.11 -14.21 20.56
N ARG A 149 13.25 -14.11 19.87
CA ARG A 149 13.74 -12.85 19.28
C ARG A 149 12.79 -12.34 18.18
N ILE A 150 12.30 -13.22 17.33
CA ILE A 150 11.33 -12.88 16.27
C ILE A 150 10.01 -12.41 16.89
N GLU A 151 9.50 -13.15 17.88
CA GLU A 151 8.26 -12.81 18.58
C GLU A 151 8.36 -11.43 19.27
N ASN A 152 9.46 -11.17 19.99
CA ASN A 152 9.71 -9.88 20.62
C ASN A 152 9.78 -8.73 19.61
N ARG A 153 10.34 -8.98 18.41
CA ARG A 153 10.38 -7.99 17.33
C ARG A 153 8.99 -7.68 16.79
N PHE A 154 8.13 -8.70 16.63
CA PHE A 154 6.72 -8.48 16.25
C PHE A 154 5.93 -7.75 17.33
N LYS A 155 6.09 -8.11 18.60
CA LYS A 155 5.46 -7.40 19.73
C LYS A 155 5.85 -5.92 19.78
N ARG A 156 7.10 -5.59 19.48
CA ARG A 156 7.58 -4.21 19.37
C ARG A 156 7.00 -3.44 18.18
N SER A 157 6.63 -4.13 17.10
CA SER A 157 6.07 -3.48 15.90
C SER A 157 4.59 -3.14 16.02
N ILE A 158 3.89 -3.71 17.01
CA ILE A 158 2.48 -3.45 17.30
C ILE A 158 2.31 -2.22 18.22
N ARG A 159 3.37 -1.85 18.96
CA ARG A 159 3.43 -0.67 19.84
C ARG A 159 3.94 0.56 19.10
#